data_AF-A0A859FKJ6-F1
#
_entry.id   AF-A0A859FKJ6-F1
#
_cell.length_a   1.000
_cell.length_b   1.000
_cell.length_c   1.000
_cell.angle_alpha   90.00
_cell.angle_beta   90.00
_cell.angle_gamma   90.00
#
_symmetry.space_group_name_H-M   'P 1'
#
loop_
_entity.id
_entity.type
_entity.pdbx_description
1 polymer ?
#
loop_
_entity_poly.entity_id
_entity_poly.type
_entity_poly.pdbx_seq_one_letter_code
_entity_poly.pdbx_strand_id
1 'polypeptide(L)'
;MAHYQMKNYQLTMRELSTRDSGYLGVGVQKRRFGKGIVTIVVSDVDGTIVEARKMEGVTVFSRFKAYQDIVGKNIHEVKGSINDAQTLSSVEMAVQKINEQKI
;
A
#
# COMPACT_ATOMS: atom_id res chain seq x y z
N MET A 1 8.89 -17.29 16.41
CA MET A 1 7.80 -17.20 15.41
C MET A 1 7.57 -15.80 14.82
N ALA A 2 8.12 -14.70 15.37
CA ALA A 2 7.96 -13.34 14.80
C ALA A 2 9.08 -12.89 13.82
N HIS A 3 10.22 -13.60 13.76
CA HIS A 3 11.37 -13.17 12.95
C HIS A 3 11.21 -13.37 11.44
N TYR A 4 10.43 -14.36 11.00
CA TYR A 4 10.25 -14.64 9.57
C TYR A 4 9.40 -13.57 8.87
N GLN A 5 8.40 -13.01 9.57
CA GLN A 5 7.55 -11.96 9.00
C GLN A 5 8.34 -10.66 8.80
N MET A 6 9.24 -10.33 9.74
CA MET A 6 10.10 -9.15 9.65
C MET A 6 11.07 -9.26 8.47
N LYS A 7 11.65 -10.45 8.24
CA LYS A 7 12.55 -10.68 7.10
C LYS A 7 11.84 -10.54 5.76
N ASN A 8 10.64 -11.09 5.61
CA ASN A 8 9.85 -10.90 4.39
C ASN A 8 9.49 -9.44 4.18
N TYR A 9 9.11 -8.71 5.23
CA TYR A 9 8.83 -7.28 5.15
C TYR A 9 10.06 -6.47 4.70
N GLN A 10 11.22 -6.73 5.31
CA GLN A 10 12.48 -6.06 4.96
C GLN A 10 12.98 -6.42 3.56
N LEU A 11 12.78 -7.66 3.12
CA LEU A 11 13.12 -8.09 1.76
C LEU A 11 12.20 -7.46 0.73
N THR A 12 10.89 -7.45 0.98
CA THR A 12 9.91 -6.76 0.12
C THR A 12 10.16 -5.25 0.10
N MET A 13 10.51 -4.64 1.23
CA MET A 13 10.94 -3.24 1.28
C MET A 13 12.20 -3.01 0.47
N ARG A 14 13.20 -3.88 0.58
CA ARG A 14 14.46 -3.77 -0.18
C ARG A 14 14.23 -3.91 -1.68
N GLU A 15 13.45 -4.89 -2.11
CA GLU A 15 13.06 -5.09 -3.52
C GLU A 15 12.28 -3.89 -4.09
N LEU A 16 11.37 -3.32 -3.29
CA LEU A 16 10.62 -2.14 -3.71
C LEU A 16 11.47 -0.85 -3.66
N SER A 17 12.47 -0.78 -2.78
CA SER A 17 13.41 0.36 -2.68
C SER A 17 14.56 0.32 -3.68
N THR A 18 14.80 -0.83 -4.33
CA THR A 18 15.80 -0.96 -5.41
C THR A 18 15.36 -0.36 -6.74
N ARG A 19 14.17 0.24 -6.82
CA ARG A 19 13.83 1.11 -7.95
C ARG A 19 14.56 2.44 -7.79
N ASP A 20 15.32 2.81 -8.83
CA ASP A 20 16.17 4.01 -8.88
C ASP A 20 15.43 5.33 -8.61
N SER A 21 14.09 5.34 -8.66
CA SER A 21 13.27 6.52 -8.36
C SER A 21 11.84 6.15 -8.00
N GLY A 22 11.21 6.92 -7.11
CA GLY A 22 9.82 6.74 -6.69
C GLY A 22 9.63 6.77 -5.17
N TYR A 23 8.38 6.57 -4.73
CA TYR A 23 7.98 6.68 -3.33
C TYR A 23 7.14 5.47 -2.92
N LEU A 24 7.33 5.00 -1.69
CA LEU A 24 6.57 3.88 -1.13
C LEU A 24 5.70 4.35 0.04
N GLY A 25 4.42 4.04 -0.05
CA GLY A 25 3.42 4.33 0.96
C GLY A 25 2.81 3.06 1.51
N VAL A 26 2.63 2.99 2.83
CA VAL A 26 1.85 1.92 3.46
C VAL A 26 0.74 2.54 4.27
N GLY A 27 -0.48 2.05 4.06
CA GLY A 27 -1.63 2.44 4.86
C GLY A 27 -2.31 1.24 5.47
N VAL A 28 -2.70 1.40 6.73
CA VAL A 28 -3.21 0.32 7.57
C VAL A 28 -4.51 0.78 8.19
N GLN A 29 -5.60 0.09 7.83
CA GLN A 29 -6.91 0.29 8.42
C GLN A 29 -7.29 -0.94 9.25
N LYS A 30 -7.12 -0.84 10.58
CA LYS A 30 -7.56 -1.86 11.54
C LYS A 30 -8.94 -1.49 12.08
N ARG A 31 -9.86 -2.46 12.15
CA ARG A 31 -11.12 -2.34 12.90
C ARG A 31 -11.09 -3.23 14.12
N ARG A 32 -11.79 -2.80 15.19
CA ARG A 32 -11.98 -3.56 16.44
C ARG A 32 -12.81 -4.84 16.21
N PHE A 33 -13.72 -4.81 15.25
CA PHE A 33 -14.47 -5.95 14.73
C PHE A 33 -14.50 -5.89 13.19
N GLY A 34 -14.18 -7.00 12.51
CA GLY A 34 -14.20 -7.10 11.05
C GLY A 34 -12.81 -7.25 10.40
N LYS A 35 -12.77 -7.18 9.06
CA LYS A 35 -11.54 -7.36 8.27
C LYS A 35 -10.64 -6.11 8.42
N GLY A 36 -9.36 -6.33 8.73
CA GLY A 36 -8.33 -5.30 8.59
C GLY A 36 -7.86 -5.20 7.14
N ILE A 37 -7.47 -4.01 6.71
CA ILE A 37 -6.92 -3.76 5.38
C ILE A 37 -5.53 -3.14 5.51
N VAL A 38 -4.58 -3.69 4.78
CA VAL A 38 -3.25 -3.12 4.59
C VAL A 38 -3.06 -2.90 3.10
N THR A 39 -2.74 -1.67 2.70
CA THR A 39 -2.41 -1.35 1.32
C THR A 39 -0.98 -0.84 1.24
N ILE A 40 -0.22 -1.38 0.30
CA ILE A 40 1.10 -0.89 -0.09
C ILE A 40 0.92 -0.25 -1.46
N VAL A 41 1.39 0.97 -1.61
CA VAL A 41 1.36 1.74 -2.86
C VAL A 41 2.78 2.15 -3.18
N VAL A 42 3.19 1.97 -4.42
CA VAL A 42 4.45 2.49 -4.94
C VAL A 42 4.13 3.43 -6.07
N SER A 43 4.65 4.64 -6.00
CA SER A 43 4.57 5.61 -7.08
C SER A 43 5.95 5.86 -7.69
N ASP A 44 5.98 6.35 -8.92
CA ASP A 44 7.14 7.02 -9.47
C ASP A 44 7.29 8.44 -8.86
N VAL A 45 8.28 9.19 -9.36
CA VAL A 45 8.57 10.56 -8.92
C VAL A 45 7.46 11.55 -9.30
N ASP A 46 6.79 11.33 -10.43
CA ASP A 46 5.68 12.15 -10.90
C ASP A 46 4.38 11.87 -10.12
N GLY A 47 4.35 10.80 -9.32
CA GLY A 47 3.21 10.40 -8.51
C GLY A 47 2.25 9.45 -9.23
N THR A 48 2.66 8.83 -10.34
CA THR A 48 1.94 7.73 -10.97
C THR A 48 2.14 6.46 -10.16
N ILE A 49 1.05 5.78 -9.82
CA ILE A 49 1.10 4.50 -9.11
C ILE A 49 1.62 3.43 -10.06
N VAL A 50 2.81 2.92 -9.80
CA VAL A 50 3.48 1.91 -10.62
C VAL A 50 3.28 0.49 -10.09
N GLU A 51 2.98 0.34 -8.80
CA GLU A 51 2.59 -0.92 -8.20
C GLU A 51 1.69 -0.69 -6.98
N ALA A 52 0.72 -1.58 -6.79
CA ALA A 52 -0.07 -1.59 -5.56
C ALA A 52 -0.38 -3.02 -5.12
N ARG A 53 -0.37 -3.23 -3.80
CA ARG A 53 -0.76 -4.50 -3.18
C ARG A 53 -1.72 -4.26 -2.03
N LYS A 54 -2.77 -5.07 -1.96
CA LYS A 54 -3.77 -5.05 -0.90
C LYS A 54 -3.79 -6.37 -0.15
N MET A 55 -3.87 -6.30 1.16
CA MET A 55 -4.15 -7.44 2.03
C MET A 55 -5.40 -7.11 2.85
N GLU A 56 -6.40 -7.97 2.78
CA GLU A 56 -7.66 -7.83 3.50
C GLU A 56 -8.00 -9.12 4.24
N GLY A 57 -8.39 -9.02 5.51
CA GLY A 57 -8.80 -10.20 6.27
C GLY A 57 -8.83 -10.00 7.78
N VAL A 58 -9.37 -11.01 8.47
CA VAL A 58 -9.52 -11.01 9.94
C VAL A 58 -8.32 -11.68 10.62
N THR A 59 -7.54 -12.47 9.88
CA THR A 59 -6.40 -13.25 10.41
C THR A 59 -5.08 -12.81 9.80
N VAL A 60 -4.00 -12.93 10.59
CA VAL A 60 -2.59 -12.73 10.20
C VAL A 60 -2.09 -13.66 9.07
N PHE A 61 -2.93 -14.55 8.55
CA PHE A 61 -2.64 -15.46 7.43
C PHE A 61 -3.05 -14.90 6.06
N SER A 62 -3.63 -13.71 6.04
CA SER A 62 -3.96 -13.01 4.80
C SER A 62 -2.66 -12.69 4.05
N ARG A 63 -2.61 -12.92 2.73
CA ARG A 63 -1.45 -12.59 1.89
C ARG A 63 -1.74 -11.31 1.10
N PHE A 64 -0.70 -10.53 0.81
CA PHE A 64 -0.81 -9.43 -0.14
C PHE A 64 -1.16 -9.96 -1.52
N LYS A 65 -2.18 -9.38 -2.13
CA LYS A 65 -2.58 -9.60 -3.51
C LYS A 65 -2.30 -8.33 -4.32
N ALA A 66 -1.98 -8.49 -5.60
CA ALA A 66 -1.86 -7.36 -6.51
C ALA A 66 -3.18 -6.57 -6.53
N TYR A 67 -3.09 -5.25 -6.47
CA TYR A 67 -4.24 -4.36 -6.50
C TYR A 67 -4.18 -3.50 -7.77
N GLN A 68 -4.54 -4.11 -8.89
CA GLN A 68 -4.37 -3.52 -10.23
C GLN A 68 -5.31 -2.34 -10.50
N ASP A 69 -6.44 -2.23 -9.78
CA ASP A 69 -7.47 -1.20 -10.01
C ASP A 69 -6.95 0.24 -9.89
N ILE A 70 -5.83 0.42 -9.21
CA ILE A 70 -5.21 1.72 -8.97
C ILE A 70 -3.86 1.90 -9.66
N VAL A 71 -3.32 0.85 -10.28
CA VAL A 71 -2.05 0.93 -11.02
C VAL A 71 -2.26 1.75 -12.28
N GLY A 72 -1.29 2.61 -12.60
CA GLY A 72 -1.33 3.57 -13.71
C GLY A 72 -2.08 4.87 -13.40
N LYS A 73 -2.70 5.02 -12.21
CA LYS A 73 -3.39 6.24 -11.80
C LYS A 73 -2.45 7.15 -11.03
N ASN A 74 -2.69 8.46 -11.09
CA ASN A 74 -1.99 9.39 -10.23
C ASN A 74 -2.49 9.27 -8.78
N ILE A 75 -1.59 9.38 -7.80
CA ILE A 75 -1.89 9.34 -6.37
C ILE A 75 -2.94 10.38 -5.93
N HIS A 76 -3.10 11.48 -6.68
CA HIS A 76 -4.11 12.51 -6.40
C HIS A 76 -5.51 12.18 -6.96
N GLU A 77 -5.59 11.31 -7.98
CA GLU A 77 -6.84 10.98 -8.69
C GLU A 77 -7.43 9.62 -8.28
N VAL A 78 -6.61 8.79 -7.64
CA VAL A 78 -6.95 7.41 -7.29
C VAL A 78 -8.20 7.28 -6.42
N LYS A 79 -8.54 8.31 -5.62
CA LYS A 79 -9.68 8.30 -4.70
C LYS A 79 -11.01 8.04 -5.41
N GLY A 80 -11.21 8.61 -6.60
CA GLY A 80 -12.46 8.46 -7.36
C GLY A 80 -12.65 7.06 -7.94
N SER A 81 -11.63 6.19 -7.88
CA SER A 81 -11.66 4.84 -8.41
C SER A 81 -11.92 3.76 -7.36
N ILE A 82 -12.04 4.13 -6.08
CA ILE A 82 -12.14 3.18 -4.97
C ILE A 82 -13.54 3.27 -4.38
N ASN A 83 -14.31 2.20 -4.52
CA ASN A 83 -15.69 2.14 -4.01
C ASN A 83 -15.76 1.70 -2.54
N ASP A 84 -14.75 0.98 -2.04
CA ASP A 84 -14.71 0.51 -0.66
C ASP A 84 -14.08 1.56 0.25
N ALA A 85 -14.87 2.16 1.15
CA ALA A 85 -14.41 3.22 2.05
C ALA A 85 -13.22 2.79 2.92
N GLN A 86 -13.15 1.51 3.29
CA GLN A 86 -12.10 0.99 4.15
C GLN A 86 -10.76 0.85 3.40
N THR A 87 -10.83 0.42 2.13
CA THR A 87 -9.71 0.43 1.18
C THR A 87 -9.30 1.86 0.82
N LEU A 88 -10.26 2.78 0.69
CA LEU A 88 -9.98 4.18 0.42
C LEU A 88 -9.14 4.78 1.55
N SER A 89 -9.55 4.60 2.82
CA SER A 89 -8.78 5.12 3.95
C SER A 89 -7.35 4.53 4.04
N SER A 90 -7.17 3.24 3.72
CA SER A 90 -5.82 2.67 3.69
C SER A 90 -4.99 3.18 2.50
N VAL A 91 -5.60 3.40 1.33
CA VAL A 91 -4.89 4.02 0.19
C VAL A 91 -4.53 5.48 0.50
N GLU A 92 -5.43 6.26 1.10
CA GLU A 92 -5.16 7.65 1.47
C GLU A 92 -3.99 7.78 2.45
N MET A 93 -3.93 6.90 3.44
CA MET A 93 -2.80 6.85 4.37
C MET A 93 -1.48 6.50 3.67
N ALA A 94 -1.51 5.58 2.69
CA ALA A 94 -0.35 5.26 1.87
C ALA A 94 0.09 6.47 1.01
N VAL A 95 -0.86 7.16 0.37
CA VAL A 95 -0.58 8.37 -0.43
C VAL A 95 -0.03 9.50 0.44
N GLN A 96 -0.55 9.69 1.65
CA GLN A 96 -0.01 10.66 2.59
C GLN A 96 1.47 10.37 2.91
N LYS A 97 1.80 9.10 3.18
CA LYS A 97 3.19 8.66 3.42
C LYS A 97 4.11 8.90 2.22
N ILE A 98 3.59 8.77 1.00
CA ILE A 98 4.31 9.10 -0.23
C ILE A 98 4.57 10.60 -0.32
N ASN A 99 3.55 11.42 -0.06
CA ASN A 99 3.68 12.88 -0.08
C ASN A 99 4.65 13.39 0.98
N GLU A 100 4.70 12.79 2.16
CA GLU A 100 5.69 13.10 3.21
C GLU A 100 7.14 12.86 2.75
N GLN A 101 7.37 11.93 1.82
CA GLN A 101 8.69 11.62 1.27
C GLN A 101 9.06 12.46 0.04
N LYS A 102 8.08 13.08 -0.61
CA LYS A 102 8.29 14.02 -1.73
C LYS A 102 8.88 15.37 -1.30
N ILE A 103 8.81 15.69 0.00
CA ILE A 103 9.23 16.97 0.60
C ILE A 103 10.75 16.99 0.83
#